data_AF-D7MX53-F1
#
_entry.id   AF-D7MX53-F1
#
_cell.length_a   1.000
_cell.length_b   1.000
_cell.length_c   1.000
_cell.angle_alpha   90.00
_cell.angle_beta   90.00
_cell.angle_gamma   90.00
#
_symmetry.space_group_name_H-M   'P 1'
#
loop_
_entity.id
_entity.type
_entity.pdbx_description
1 polymer ?
#
loop_
_entity_poly.entity_id
_entity_poly.type
_entity_poly.pdbx_seq_one_letter_code
_entity_poly.pdbx_strand_id
1 'polypeptide(L)'
;MLADEGRKFDAVLSLEVIEHVANPAEFCKSLSALTIPNGATILSTVNRTMRAYASTIVGAEYILRWLPIGTHQWSSFVTPEELSMILQRASVDVKEMAGFVYNPITGRWLLSDDISVNYIAYGTKRKDLGDI
;
A
#
# COMPACT_ATOMS: atom_id res chain seq x y z
N MET A 1 -8.70 9.10 16.85
CA MET A 1 -7.65 8.70 15.89
C MET A 1 -6.60 9.82 15.83
N LEU A 2 -5.33 9.56 15.47
CA LEU A 2 -4.32 10.64 15.33
C LEU A 2 -4.77 11.76 14.39
N ALA A 3 -5.57 11.43 13.37
CA ALA A 3 -6.14 12.39 12.43
C ALA A 3 -7.09 13.41 13.12
N ASP A 4 -7.73 13.00 14.22
CA ASP A 4 -8.66 13.83 15.00
C ASP A 4 -7.92 14.78 15.95
N GLU A 5 -6.61 14.56 16.18
CA GLU A 5 -5.76 15.39 17.03
C GLU A 5 -5.13 16.58 16.26
N GLY A 6 -5.46 16.75 14.97
CA GLY A 6 -4.96 17.85 14.14
C GLY A 6 -3.47 17.76 13.78
N ARG A 7 -2.77 16.69 14.17
CA ARG A 7 -1.35 16.47 13.88
C ARG A 7 -1.13 16.23 12.39
N LYS A 8 -0.07 16.81 11.83
CA LYS A 8 0.37 16.62 10.45
C LYS A 8 1.85 16.22 10.41
N PHE A 9 2.22 15.48 9.38
CA PHE A 9 3.57 14.94 9.19
C PHE A 9 4.07 15.21 7.77
N ASP A 10 5.38 15.39 7.63
CA ASP A 10 6.06 15.53 6.34
C ASP A 10 5.97 14.24 5.52
N ALA A 11 5.92 13.09 6.18
CA ALA A 11 5.77 11.78 5.56
C ALA A 11 4.88 10.86 6.42
N VAL A 12 4.00 10.13 5.76
CA VAL A 12 3.16 9.08 6.37
C VAL A 12 3.40 7.77 5.62
N LEU A 13 3.73 6.71 6.35
CA LEU A 13 3.99 5.38 5.82
C LEU A 13 2.99 4.38 6.40
N SER A 14 2.42 3.53 5.56
CA SER A 14 1.53 2.45 5.95
C SER A 14 1.86 1.18 5.17
N LEU A 15 2.43 0.18 5.83
CA LEU A 15 3.00 -0.98 5.14
C LEU A 15 2.21 -2.26 5.47
N GLU A 16 1.68 -2.93 4.44
CA GLU A 16 0.90 -4.18 4.57
C GLU A 16 -0.30 -4.06 5.52
N VAL A 17 -1.06 -2.96 5.38
CA VAL A 17 -2.22 -2.66 6.25
C VAL A 17 -3.53 -2.58 5.47
N ILE A 18 -3.54 -2.03 4.26
CA ILE A 18 -4.77 -1.62 3.58
C ILE A 18 -5.67 -2.82 3.23
N GLU A 19 -5.10 -3.99 2.96
CA GLU A 19 -5.82 -5.26 2.72
C GLU A 19 -6.51 -5.82 3.98
N HIS A 20 -6.21 -5.27 5.16
CA HIS A 20 -6.80 -5.68 6.44
C HIS A 20 -7.79 -4.66 7.00
N VAL A 21 -7.96 -3.50 6.34
CA VAL A 21 -8.90 -2.48 6.81
C VAL A 21 -10.31 -2.72 6.26
N ALA A 22 -11.32 -2.34 7.05
CA ALA A 22 -12.71 -2.48 6.65
C ALA A 22 -13.12 -1.54 5.50
N ASN A 23 -12.50 -0.37 5.40
CA ASN A 23 -12.79 0.63 4.37
C ASN A 23 -11.49 1.30 3.86
N PRO A 24 -10.92 0.80 2.74
CA PRO A 24 -9.71 1.36 2.14
C PRO A 24 -9.81 2.85 1.79
N ALA A 25 -10.99 3.34 1.41
CA ALA A 25 -11.18 4.73 1.04
C ALA A 25 -11.08 5.69 2.23
N GLU A 26 -11.76 5.37 3.34
CA GLU A 26 -11.66 6.15 4.58
C GLU A 26 -10.26 6.03 5.20
N PHE A 27 -9.61 4.88 5.06
CA PHE A 27 -8.23 4.69 5.46
C PHE A 27 -7.29 5.65 4.71
N CYS A 28 -7.34 5.68 3.37
CA CYS A 28 -6.51 6.59 2.58
C CYS A 28 -6.83 8.07 2.83
N LYS A 29 -8.09 8.44 3.10
CA LYS A 29 -8.44 9.80 3.55
C LYS A 29 -7.75 10.14 4.87
N SER A 30 -7.71 9.21 5.81
CA SER A 30 -7.04 9.40 7.10
C SER A 30 -5.53 9.60 6.93
N LEU A 31 -4.89 8.82 6.05
CA LEU A 31 -3.48 9.01 5.71
C LEU A 31 -3.23 10.39 5.09
N SER A 32 -4.03 10.79 4.10
CA SER A 32 -3.94 12.13 3.51
C SER A 32 -4.20 13.24 4.53
N ALA A 33 -5.14 13.04 5.45
CA ALA A 33 -5.39 13.99 6.54
C ALA A 33 -4.18 14.12 7.46
N LEU A 34 -3.38 13.09 7.67
CA LEU A 34 -2.15 13.15 8.47
C LEU A 34 -0.96 13.76 7.70
N THR A 35 -1.01 13.83 6.37
CA THR A 35 0.09 14.37 5.56
C THR A 35 -0.07 15.88 5.31
N ILE A 36 1.02 16.64 5.42
CA ILE A 36 1.04 18.06 5.00
C ILE A 36 0.88 18.20 3.47
N PRO A 37 0.43 19.34 2.93
CA PRO A 37 0.50 19.58 1.49
C PRO A 37 1.94 19.40 0.97
N ASN A 38 2.09 18.73 -0.18
CA ASN A 38 3.35 18.25 -0.75
C ASN A 38 4.12 17.21 0.09
N GLY A 39 3.60 16.79 1.24
CA GLY A 39 4.20 15.73 2.05
C GLY A 39 4.04 14.36 1.39
N ALA A 40 4.90 13.43 1.78
CA ALA A 40 4.96 12.07 1.26
C ALA A 40 3.89 11.17 1.89
N THR A 41 3.26 10.35 1.07
CA THR A 41 2.41 9.24 1.51
C THR A 41 2.89 7.98 0.82
N ILE A 42 3.28 6.98 1.60
CA ILE A 42 3.84 5.72 1.09
C ILE A 42 2.99 4.57 1.61
N LEU A 43 2.55 3.68 0.72
CA LEU A 43 1.83 2.47 1.08
C LEU A 43 2.45 1.24 0.45
N SER A 44 2.48 0.11 1.16
CA SER A 44 2.70 -1.20 0.53
C SER A 44 1.54 -2.14 0.80
N THR A 45 1.31 -3.04 -0.15
CA THR A 45 0.26 -4.06 -0.09
C THR A 45 0.49 -5.15 -1.13
N VAL A 46 -0.28 -6.23 -1.02
CA VAL A 46 -0.30 -7.32 -1.98
C VAL A 46 -1.25 -7.02 -3.16
N ASN A 47 -0.77 -7.25 -4.38
CA ASN A 47 -1.56 -7.04 -5.61
C ASN A 47 -2.58 -8.17 -5.81
N ARG A 48 -3.76 -7.82 -6.32
CA ARG A 48 -4.79 -8.79 -6.68
C ARG A 48 -4.60 -9.40 -8.09
N THR A 49 -3.50 -10.15 -8.28
CA THR A 49 -3.30 -11.10 -9.40
C THR A 49 -3.20 -12.59 -9.01
N MET A 50 -3.57 -13.51 -9.90
CA MET A 50 -3.41 -14.97 -9.63
C MET A 50 -1.97 -15.37 -9.23
N ARG A 51 -0.95 -14.61 -9.65
CA ARG A 51 0.44 -14.82 -9.23
C ARG A 51 0.62 -14.52 -7.74
N ALA A 52 0.08 -13.41 -7.26
CA ALA A 52 0.11 -13.06 -5.84
C ALA A 52 -0.66 -14.06 -4.98
N TYR A 53 -1.79 -14.58 -5.47
CA TYR A 53 -2.54 -15.63 -4.77
C TYR A 53 -1.65 -16.86 -4.55
N ALA A 54 -1.01 -17.32 -5.63
CA ALA A 54 -0.16 -18.48 -5.61
C ALA A 54 1.08 -18.29 -4.72
N SER A 55 1.74 -17.13 -4.76
CA SER A 55 2.94 -16.90 -3.97
C SER A 55 2.64 -16.59 -2.50
N THR A 56 1.70 -15.68 -2.23
CA THR A 56 1.47 -15.15 -0.88
C THR A 56 0.60 -16.10 -0.06
N ILE A 57 -0.54 -16.53 -0.61
CA ILE A 57 -1.45 -17.42 0.14
C ILE A 57 -0.93 -18.85 0.07
N VAL A 58 -0.87 -19.44 -1.13
CA VAL A 58 -0.50 -20.86 -1.27
C VAL A 58 0.97 -21.09 -0.85
N GLY A 59 1.89 -20.26 -1.36
CA GLY A 59 3.31 -20.36 -1.05
C GLY A 59 3.63 -20.05 0.41
N ALA A 60 3.40 -18.81 0.84
CA ALA A 60 3.88 -18.35 2.15
C ALA A 60 3.06 -18.88 3.34
N GLU A 61 1.73 -19.04 3.22
CA GLU A 61 0.89 -19.51 4.33
C GLU A 61 0.76 -21.03 4.39
N TYR A 62 0.47 -21.68 3.25
CA TYR A 62 0.16 -23.12 3.24
C TYR A 62 1.40 -24.01 3.09
N ILE A 63 2.33 -23.67 2.18
CA ILE A 63 3.50 -24.51 1.88
C ILE A 63 4.67 -24.21 2.83
N LEU A 64 5.15 -22.97 2.81
CA LEU A 64 6.35 -22.54 3.54
C LEU A 64 6.08 -22.25 5.02
N ARG A 65 4.82 -21.95 5.36
CA ARG A 65 4.37 -21.54 6.70
C ARG A 65 5.19 -20.40 7.30
N TRP A 66 5.57 -19.45 6.45
CA TRP A 66 6.19 -18.21 6.89
C TRP A 66 5.19 -17.30 7.61
N LEU A 67 3.91 -17.44 7.27
CA LEU A 67 2.81 -16.70 7.88
C LEU A 67 1.71 -17.67 8.37
N PRO A 68 0.93 -17.29 9.40
CA PRO A 68 -0.25 -18.05 9.79
C PRO A 68 -1.24 -18.20 8.63
N ILE A 69 -1.88 -19.37 8.54
CA ILE A 69 -2.94 -19.61 7.55
C ILE A 69 -4.12 -18.69 7.82
N GLY A 70 -4.60 -18.00 6.78
CA GLY A 70 -5.69 -17.04 6.84
C GLY A 70 -5.22 -15.62 7.17
N THR A 71 -3.91 -15.35 7.13
CA THR A 71 -3.38 -13.98 7.26
C THR A 71 -3.94 -13.12 6.13
N HIS A 72 -3.94 -13.64 4.90
CA HIS A 72 -4.41 -12.92 3.74
C HIS A 72 -5.72 -13.50 3.18
N GLN A 73 -6.57 -12.59 2.70
CA GLN A 73 -7.79 -12.91 1.96
C GLN A 73 -7.69 -12.30 0.56
N TRP A 74 -7.80 -13.15 -0.47
CA TRP A 74 -7.66 -12.74 -1.86
C TRP A 74 -8.56 -11.57 -2.27
N SER A 75 -9.80 -11.58 -1.78
CA SER A 75 -10.81 -10.56 -2.07
C SER A 75 -10.44 -9.18 -1.52
N SER A 76 -9.57 -9.12 -0.51
CA SER A 76 -9.16 -7.89 0.15
C SER A 76 -7.89 -7.28 -0.45
N PHE A 77 -7.20 -7.97 -1.34
CA PHE A 77 -6.06 -7.41 -2.06
C PHE A 77 -6.50 -6.28 -2.98
N VAL A 78 -5.63 -5.28 -3.12
CA VAL A 78 -5.93 -4.04 -3.83
C VAL A 78 -5.06 -3.95 -5.08
N THR A 79 -5.64 -3.73 -6.25
CA THR A 79 -4.82 -3.54 -7.46
C THR A 79 -4.14 -2.16 -7.46
N PRO A 80 -3.00 -2.00 -8.16
CA PRO A 80 -2.35 -0.71 -8.34
C PRO A 80 -3.29 0.40 -8.82
N GLU A 81 -4.20 0.09 -9.74
CA GLU A 81 -5.19 1.03 -10.28
C GLU A 81 -6.23 1.42 -9.23
N GLU A 82 -6.71 0.45 -8.45
CA GLU A 82 -7.65 0.70 -7.36
C GLU A 82 -7.02 1.61 -6.29
N LEU A 83 -5.80 1.30 -5.86
CA LEU A 83 -5.08 2.13 -4.90
C LEU A 83 -4.87 3.54 -5.45
N SER A 84 -4.42 3.66 -6.70
CA SER A 84 -4.20 4.95 -7.35
C SER A 84 -5.47 5.80 -7.38
N MET A 85 -6.60 5.21 -7.77
CA MET A 85 -7.89 5.90 -7.78
C MET A 85 -8.34 6.33 -6.38
N ILE A 86 -8.15 5.47 -5.37
CA ILE A 86 -8.51 5.79 -3.98
C ILE A 86 -7.64 6.94 -3.45
N LEU A 87 -6.33 6.87 -3.64
CA LEU A 87 -5.38 7.91 -3.23
C LEU A 87 -5.65 9.23 -3.93
N GLN A 88 -5.93 9.22 -5.24
CA GLN A 88 -6.25 10.42 -6.00
C GLN A 88 -7.51 11.11 -5.45
N ARG A 89 -8.55 10.34 -5.11
CA ARG A 89 -9.77 10.85 -4.46
C ARG A 89 -9.51 11.39 -3.05
N ALA A 90 -8.48 10.87 -2.37
CA ALA A 90 -7.99 11.38 -1.10
C ALA A 90 -7.00 12.56 -1.26
N SER A 91 -6.86 13.16 -2.44
CA SER A 91 -5.91 14.23 -2.74
C SER A 91 -4.43 13.85 -2.62
N VAL A 92 -4.09 12.57 -2.78
CA VAL A 92 -2.71 12.09 -2.93
C VAL A 92 -2.46 11.77 -4.39
N ASP A 93 -1.47 12.42 -5.00
CA ASP A 93 -1.04 12.17 -6.36
C ASP A 93 0.07 11.12 -6.37
N VAL A 94 -0.22 9.93 -6.89
CA VAL A 94 0.74 8.82 -6.95
C VAL A 94 1.80 9.12 -8.00
N LYS A 95 3.07 9.05 -7.61
CA LYS A 95 4.22 9.37 -8.44
C LYS A 95 4.92 8.14 -8.98
N GLU A 96 5.04 7.11 -8.15
CA GLU A 96 5.83 5.94 -8.47
C GLU A 96 5.28 4.70 -7.75
N MET A 97 5.48 3.54 -8.36
CA MET A 97 5.27 2.25 -7.74
C MET A 97 6.41 1.31 -8.07
N ALA A 98 6.78 0.46 -7.13
CA ALA A 98 7.75 -0.61 -7.32
C ALA A 98 7.30 -1.87 -6.57
N GLY A 99 7.73 -3.05 -7.01
CA GLY A 99 7.50 -4.32 -6.33
C GLY A 99 8.69 -4.77 -5.49
N PHE A 100 8.48 -5.79 -4.66
CA PHE A 100 9.53 -6.50 -3.94
C PHE A 100 9.61 -7.95 -4.41
N VAL A 101 10.82 -8.36 -4.82
CA VAL A 101 11.11 -9.73 -5.25
C VAL A 101 12.16 -10.35 -4.32
N TYR A 102 11.91 -11.58 -3.90
CA TYR A 102 12.85 -12.36 -3.10
C TYR A 102 13.80 -13.16 -3.99
N ASN A 103 15.11 -12.98 -3.81
CA ASN A 103 16.11 -13.81 -4.44
C ASN A 103 16.48 -14.99 -3.53
N PRO A 104 16.12 -16.24 -3.88
CA PRO A 104 16.36 -17.40 -3.01
C PRO A 104 17.83 -17.82 -2.95
N ILE A 105 18.66 -17.43 -3.93
CA ILE A 105 20.09 -17.77 -3.96
C ILE A 105 20.85 -16.91 -2.96
N THR A 106 20.54 -15.61 -2.94
CA THR A 106 21.22 -14.64 -2.05
C THR A 106 20.49 -14.44 -0.73
N GLY A 107 19.24 -14.91 -0.62
CA GLY A 107 18.37 -14.71 0.52
C GLY A 107 17.94 -13.25 0.72
N ARG A 108 18.01 -12.40 -0.31
CA ARG A 108 17.77 -10.95 -0.22
C ARG A 108 16.48 -10.55 -0.94
N TRP A 109 15.80 -9.56 -0.36
CA TRP A 109 14.73 -8.81 -1.01
C TRP A 109 15.31 -7.67 -1.83
N LEU A 110 14.75 -7.45 -3.01
CA LEU A 110 15.13 -6.39 -3.94
C LEU A 110 13.89 -5.62 -4.39
N LEU A 111 14.06 -4.31 -4.60
CA LEU A 111 13.09 -3.52 -5.35
C LEU A 111 13.11 -3.96 -6.82
N SER A 112 11.95 -3.94 -7.46
CA SER A 112 11.75 -4.40 -8.82
C SER A 112 10.66 -3.58 -9.51
N ASP A 113 10.70 -3.52 -10.83
CA ASP A 113 9.59 -2.98 -11.63
C ASP A 113 8.41 -3.97 -11.72
N ASP A 114 8.58 -5.23 -11.27
CA ASP A 114 7.52 -6.23 -11.26
C ASP A 114 6.59 -6.06 -10.05
N ILE A 115 5.46 -5.38 -10.27
CA ILE A 115 4.40 -5.15 -9.28
C ILE A 115 3.32 -6.26 -9.28
N SER A 116 3.53 -7.39 -9.97
CA SER A 116 2.49 -8.41 -10.14
C SER A 116 2.13 -9.16 -8.86
N VAL A 117 3.01 -9.21 -7.87
CA VAL A 117 2.77 -9.89 -6.58
C VAL A 117 2.42 -8.92 -5.48
N ASN A 118 3.28 -7.94 -5.25
CA ASN A 118 3.15 -6.91 -4.23
C ASN A 118 3.69 -5.61 -4.80
N TYR A 119 3.38 -4.50 -4.15
CA TYR A 119 3.89 -3.21 -4.55
C TYR A 119 3.95 -2.23 -3.38
N ILE A 120 4.87 -1.29 -3.49
CA ILE A 120 4.96 -0.07 -2.70
C ILE A 120 4.67 1.12 -3.62
N ALA A 121 3.75 1.98 -3.21
CA ALA A 121 3.38 3.20 -3.90
C ALA A 121 3.88 4.41 -3.13
N TYR A 122 4.52 5.34 -3.84
CA TYR A 122 4.88 6.67 -3.34
C TYR A 122 3.99 7.72 -4.00
N GLY A 123 3.39 8.58 -3.19
CA GLY A 123 2.62 9.72 -3.65
C GLY A 123 2.84 10.96 -2.80
N THR A 124 2.44 12.11 -3.36
CA THR A 124 2.51 13.41 -2.69
C THR A 124 1.12 13.99 -2.50
N LYS A 125 0.82 14.53 -1.32
CA LYS A 125 -0.46 15.20 -1.11
C LYS A 125 -0.53 16.48 -1.96
N ARG A 126 -1.61 16.65 -2.72
CA ARG A 126 -1.88 17.86 -3.50
C ARG A 126 -2.15 19.05 -2.57
N LYS A 127 -1.78 20.24 -3.02
CA LYS A 127 -2.26 21.49 -2.39
C LYS A 127 -3.75 21.65 -2.67
N ASP A 128 -4.50 22.07 -1.66
CA ASP A 128 -5.87 22.51 -1.87
C ASP A 128 -5.83 23.83 -2.66
N LEU A 129 -6.65 23.94 -3.71
CA LEU A 129 -6.68 25.11 -4.62
C LEU A 129 -7.26 26.39 -3.96
N GLY A 130 -7.51 26.38 -2.65
CA GLY A 130 -8.10 27.48 -1.89
C GLY A 130 -7.11 28.41 -1.20
N ASP A 131 -5.80 28.15 -1.30
CA ASP A 131 -4.73 28.94 -0.64
C ASP A 131 -3.99 29.91 -1.59
N ILE A 132 -4.68 30.44 -2.61
CA ILE A 132 -4.15 31.48 -3.52
C ILE A 132 -5.02 32.72 -3.45
#